data_AF-G7J0R2-F1
#
_entry.id   AF-G7J0R2-F1
#
_cell.length_a   1.000
_cell.length_b   1.000
_cell.length_c   1.000
_cell.angle_alpha   90.00
_cell.angle_beta   90.00
_cell.angle_gamma   90.00
#
_symmetry.space_group_name_H-M   'P 1'
#
loop_
_entity.id
_entity.type
_entity.pdbx_description
1 polymer ?
#
loop_
_entity_poly.entity_id
_entity_poly.type
_entity_poly.pdbx_seq_one_letter_code
_entity_poly.pdbx_strand_id
1 'polypeptide(L)'
;MSDSVEQQLSLFRYLIQTRSFGDSTLRFLDSLLISKDVKSLVEIRSSLTQLLKSESLSIIHSITAETIHDKLLVLDFFVRAFALVGDLESCLALRYEALVMRELKSATIQLLQVSPLEWLNFVEDAVKNGFHEVSVKACENALRCIGNNNVQKLGRDAIPENLKANAISEITRLRNFALTSITSRSDKSVLLA
;
A
#
# COMPACT_ATOMS: atom_id res chain seq x y z
N MET A 1 11.51 -24.29 22.44
CA MET A 1 10.59 -23.79 21.40
C MET A 1 11.10 -22.50 20.74
N SER A 2 11.88 -21.66 21.44
CA SER A 2 12.53 -20.45 20.89
C SER A 2 13.38 -20.70 19.64
N ASP A 3 14.21 -21.76 19.66
CA ASP A 3 15.24 -21.98 18.64
C ASP A 3 14.65 -22.27 17.25
N SER A 4 13.45 -22.86 17.20
CA SER A 4 12.74 -23.13 15.94
C SER A 4 12.18 -21.85 15.31
N VAL A 5 11.73 -20.89 16.11
CA VAL A 5 11.17 -19.62 15.61
C VAL A 5 12.27 -18.70 15.10
N GLU A 6 13.38 -18.62 15.84
CA GLU A 6 14.58 -17.86 15.43
C GLU A 6 15.12 -18.35 14.07
N GLN A 7 15.17 -19.68 13.88
CA GLN A 7 15.57 -20.29 12.60
C GLN A 7 14.61 -19.95 11.46
N GLN A 8 13.30 -19.98 11.70
CA GLN A 8 12.29 -19.62 10.70
C GLN A 8 12.36 -18.14 10.32
N LEU A 9 12.54 -17.24 11.29
CA LEU A 9 12.74 -15.81 11.04
C LEU A 9 14.04 -15.55 10.25
N SER A 10 15.11 -16.26 10.59
CA SER A 10 16.38 -16.17 9.86
C SER A 10 16.25 -16.66 8.42
N LEU A 11 15.53 -17.76 8.20
CA LEU A 11 15.22 -18.26 6.86
C LEU A 11 14.37 -17.25 6.08
N PHE A 12 13.35 -16.66 6.70
CA PHE A 12 12.54 -15.63 6.05
C PHE A 12 13.37 -14.42 5.63
N ARG A 13 14.24 -13.94 6.53
CA ARG A 13 15.20 -12.87 6.23
C ARG A 13 16.08 -13.23 5.03
N TYR A 14 16.65 -14.44 5.03
CA TYR A 14 17.47 -14.92 3.92
C TYR A 14 16.71 -14.92 2.58
N LEU A 15 15.46 -15.38 2.57
CA LEU A 15 14.61 -15.35 1.36
C LEU A 15 14.38 -13.92 0.84
N ILE A 16 14.15 -12.96 1.73
CA ILE A 16 14.00 -11.55 1.35
C ILE A 16 15.32 -10.99 0.79
N GLN A 17 16.44 -11.23 1.48
CA GLN A 17 17.75 -10.73 1.09
C GLN A 17 18.26 -11.31 -0.22
N THR A 18 17.89 -12.56 -0.52
CA THR A 18 18.15 -13.21 -1.81
C THR A 18 17.12 -12.88 -2.89
N ARG A 19 16.22 -11.91 -2.62
CA ARG A 19 15.21 -11.39 -3.55
C ARG A 19 14.23 -12.45 -4.03
N SER A 20 13.91 -13.41 -3.17
CA SER A 20 12.89 -14.43 -3.42
C SER A 20 11.48 -13.85 -3.23
N PHE A 21 11.09 -12.91 -4.11
CA PHE A 21 9.82 -12.18 -4.05
C PHE A 21 8.70 -12.91 -4.81
N GLY A 22 8.33 -14.10 -4.33
CA GLY A 22 7.31 -14.93 -4.96
C GLY A 22 6.27 -15.47 -3.99
N ASP A 23 5.24 -16.11 -4.53
CA ASP A 23 4.13 -16.70 -3.76
C ASP A 23 4.60 -17.79 -2.79
N SER A 24 5.68 -18.50 -3.10
CA SER A 24 6.30 -19.47 -2.18
C SER A 24 6.74 -18.81 -0.87
N THR A 25 7.35 -17.63 -0.96
CA THR A 25 7.85 -16.87 0.19
C THR A 25 6.69 -16.26 0.99
N LEU A 26 5.63 -15.82 0.32
CA LEU A 26 4.41 -15.36 0.99
C LEU A 26 3.66 -16.49 1.70
N ARG A 27 3.55 -17.67 1.09
CA ARG A 27 2.98 -18.86 1.76
C ARG A 27 3.82 -19.30 2.95
N PHE A 28 5.14 -19.17 2.84
CA PHE A 28 6.02 -19.43 3.98
C PHE A 28 5.73 -18.44 5.11
N LEU A 29 5.65 -17.13 4.82
CA LEU A 29 5.26 -16.10 5.81
C LEU A 29 3.91 -16.43 6.46
N ASP A 30 2.89 -16.75 5.67
CA ASP A 30 1.55 -17.09 6.16
C ASP A 30 1.59 -18.32 7.09
N SER A 31 2.41 -19.33 6.77
CA SER A 31 2.58 -20.51 7.65
C SER A 31 3.18 -20.19 9.02
N LEU A 32 3.99 -19.13 9.13
CA LEU A 32 4.53 -18.66 10.41
C LEU A 32 3.47 -17.99 11.29
N LEU A 33 2.38 -17.51 10.68
CA LEU A 33 1.27 -16.87 11.37
C LEU A 33 0.20 -17.86 11.85
N ILE A 34 0.46 -19.16 11.72
CA ILE A 34 -0.42 -20.22 12.21
C ILE A 34 0.08 -20.68 13.59
N SER A 35 -0.58 -20.23 14.66
CA SER A 35 -0.30 -20.67 16.03
C SER A 35 -1.58 -21.00 16.79
N LYS A 36 -1.52 -22.03 17.63
CA LYS A 36 -2.61 -22.40 18.57
C LYS A 36 -2.63 -21.52 19.82
N ASP A 37 -1.50 -20.89 20.14
CA ASP A 37 -1.35 -19.98 21.27
C ASP A 37 -1.37 -18.52 20.80
N VAL A 38 -2.29 -17.74 21.36
CA VAL A 38 -2.52 -16.34 20.98
C VAL A 38 -1.31 -15.47 21.36
N LYS A 39 -0.68 -15.73 22.52
CA LYS A 39 0.46 -14.94 22.97
C LYS A 39 1.66 -15.13 22.03
N SER A 40 1.98 -16.38 21.72
CA SER A 40 3.03 -16.74 20.74
C SER A 40 2.73 -16.14 19.36
N LEU A 41 1.46 -16.10 18.94
CA LEU A 41 1.08 -15.50 17.65
C LEU A 41 1.36 -13.99 17.61
N VAL A 42 1.03 -13.27 18.69
CA VAL A 42 1.28 -11.82 18.78
C VAL A 42 2.78 -11.53 18.76
N GLU A 43 3.58 -12.30 19.49
CA GLU A 43 5.05 -12.15 19.52
C GLU A 43 5.69 -12.44 18.15
N ILE A 44 5.25 -13.50 17.46
CA ILE A 44 5.71 -13.83 16.11
C ILE A 44 5.32 -12.73 15.12
N ARG A 45 4.07 -12.28 15.14
CA ARG A 45 3.58 -11.20 14.27
C ARG A 45 4.36 -9.90 14.48
N SER A 46 4.66 -9.55 15.73
CA SER A 46 5.49 -8.37 16.06
C SER A 46 6.90 -8.51 15.48
N SER A 47 7.54 -9.66 15.68
CA SER A 47 8.89 -9.93 15.16
C SER A 47 8.94 -9.89 13.63
N LEU A 48 7.96 -10.50 12.96
CA LEU A 48 7.82 -10.49 11.50
C LEU A 48 7.57 -9.08 10.97
N THR A 49 6.72 -8.30 11.64
CA THR A 49 6.43 -6.91 11.26
C THR A 49 7.69 -6.07 11.32
N GLN A 50 8.46 -6.17 12.41
CA GLN A 50 9.71 -5.42 12.55
C GLN A 50 10.74 -5.82 11.48
N LEU A 51 10.88 -7.12 11.21
CA LEU A 51 11.75 -7.63 10.16
C LEU A 51 11.32 -7.11 8.78
N LEU A 52 10.03 -7.17 8.46
CA LEU A 52 9.51 -6.65 7.19
C LEU A 52 9.76 -5.15 7.05
N LYS A 53 9.58 -4.36 8.11
CA LYS A 53 9.90 -2.91 8.10
C LYS A 53 11.38 -2.66 7.81
N SER A 54 12.28 -3.38 8.48
CA SER A 54 13.72 -3.20 8.26
C SER A 54 14.18 -3.64 6.87
N GLU A 55 13.75 -4.83 6.44
CA GLU A 55 14.19 -5.38 5.16
C GLU A 55 13.54 -4.65 3.98
N SER A 56 12.26 -4.28 4.06
CA SER A 56 11.59 -3.52 2.98
C SER A 56 12.27 -2.19 2.73
N LEU A 57 12.60 -1.44 3.78
CA LEU A 57 13.32 -0.17 3.65
C LEU A 57 14.68 -0.36 2.97
N SER A 58 15.46 -1.34 3.42
CA SER A 58 16.77 -1.68 2.86
C SER A 58 16.66 -2.05 1.38
N ILE A 59 15.73 -2.95 1.03
CA ILE A 59 15.53 -3.39 -0.35
C ILE A 59 15.05 -2.23 -1.24
N ILE A 60 14.08 -1.43 -0.80
CA ILE A 60 13.57 -0.28 -1.56
C ILE A 60 14.69 0.70 -1.91
N HIS A 61 15.60 0.97 -0.98
CA HIS A 61 16.78 1.79 -1.27
C HIS A 61 17.72 1.14 -2.30
N SER A 62 17.91 -0.19 -2.21
CA SER A 62 18.80 -0.93 -3.12
C SER A 62 18.30 -0.98 -4.57
N ILE A 63 16.99 -0.97 -4.80
CA ILE A 63 16.38 -1.14 -6.12
C ILE A 63 16.15 0.19 -6.86
N THR A 64 16.62 1.31 -6.33
CA THR A 64 16.39 2.65 -6.91
C THR A 64 16.85 2.78 -8.37
N ALA A 65 17.89 2.05 -8.78
CA ALA A 65 18.41 2.02 -10.15
C ALA A 65 17.77 0.94 -11.05
N GLU A 66 16.92 0.07 -10.51
CA GLU A 66 16.32 -1.04 -11.26
C GLU A 66 15.18 -0.58 -12.17
N THR A 67 14.69 -1.49 -13.01
CA THR A 67 13.59 -1.19 -13.94
C THR A 67 12.31 -0.88 -13.18
N ILE A 68 11.37 -0.20 -13.85
CA ILE A 68 10.04 0.05 -13.26
C ILE A 68 9.30 -1.26 -12.97
N HIS A 69 9.49 -2.29 -13.80
CA HIS A 69 8.85 -3.58 -13.59
C HIS A 69 9.36 -4.25 -12.32
N ASP A 70 10.67 -4.31 -12.12
CA ASP A 70 11.28 -4.92 -10.94
C ASP A 70 10.86 -4.17 -9.66
N LYS A 71 10.86 -2.83 -9.69
CA LYS A 71 10.38 -2.01 -8.58
C LYS A 71 8.95 -2.33 -8.20
N LEU A 72 8.06 -2.45 -9.18
CA LEU A 72 6.65 -2.76 -8.93
C LEU A 72 6.45 -4.18 -8.39
N LEU A 73 7.24 -5.16 -8.85
CA LEU A 73 7.21 -6.52 -8.30
C LEU A 73 7.63 -6.54 -6.82
N VAL A 74 8.68 -5.79 -6.47
CA VAL A 74 9.13 -5.69 -5.07
C VAL A 74 8.07 -5.02 -4.19
N LEU A 75 7.48 -3.91 -4.67
CA LEU A 75 6.42 -3.22 -3.94
C LEU A 75 5.19 -4.13 -3.75
N ASP A 76 4.74 -4.84 -4.79
CA ASP A 76 3.62 -5.77 -4.70
C ASP A 76 3.87 -6.87 -3.64
N PHE A 77 5.06 -7.45 -3.66
CA PHE A 77 5.46 -8.45 -2.66
C PHE A 77 5.35 -7.90 -1.23
N PHE A 78 5.92 -6.72 -0.96
CA PHE A 78 5.88 -6.15 0.39
C PHE A 78 4.49 -5.69 0.80
N VAL A 79 3.67 -5.16 -0.12
CA VAL A 79 2.26 -4.86 0.13
C VAL A 79 1.54 -6.12 0.64
N ARG A 80 1.70 -7.25 -0.05
CA ARG A 80 1.08 -8.52 0.32
C ARG A 80 1.65 -9.06 1.64
N ALA A 81 2.94 -8.93 1.86
CA ALA A 81 3.59 -9.35 3.11
C ALA A 81 3.09 -8.54 4.32
N PHE A 82 3.00 -7.21 4.20
CA PHE A 82 2.45 -6.34 5.26
C PHE A 82 0.97 -6.61 5.53
N ALA A 83 0.19 -6.89 4.48
CA ALA A 83 -1.20 -7.31 4.64
C ALA A 83 -1.32 -8.62 5.46
N LEU A 84 -0.46 -9.61 5.21
CA LEU A 84 -0.45 -10.87 5.95
C LEU A 84 -0.15 -10.68 7.43
N VAL A 85 0.86 -9.85 7.78
CA VAL A 85 1.19 -9.57 9.19
C VAL A 85 0.24 -8.56 9.84
N GLY A 86 -0.70 -7.97 9.10
CA GLY A 86 -1.68 -7.03 9.62
C GLY A 86 -1.14 -5.61 9.85
N ASP A 87 -0.01 -5.24 9.24
CA ASP A 87 0.55 -3.89 9.31
C ASP A 87 -0.05 -3.00 8.22
N LEU A 88 -1.25 -2.48 8.50
CA LEU A 88 -2.03 -1.67 7.55
C LEU A 88 -1.32 -0.38 7.14
N GLU A 89 -0.53 0.22 8.02
CA GLU A 89 0.19 1.46 7.73
C GLU A 89 1.22 1.24 6.62
N SER A 90 2.11 0.26 6.81
CA SER A 90 3.14 -0.08 5.83
C SER A 90 2.53 -0.59 4.52
N CYS A 91 1.45 -1.39 4.62
CA CYS A 91 0.71 -1.88 3.45
C CYS A 91 0.16 -0.72 2.60
N LEU A 92 -0.57 0.21 3.22
CA LEU A 92 -1.17 1.34 2.50
C LEU A 92 -0.11 2.32 1.99
N ALA A 93 0.98 2.55 2.74
CA ALA A 93 2.10 3.37 2.29
C ALA A 93 2.70 2.81 0.99
N LEU A 94 3.04 1.51 0.95
CA LEU A 94 3.62 0.92 -0.25
C LEU A 94 2.62 0.80 -1.41
N ARG A 95 1.33 0.55 -1.14
CA ARG A 95 0.27 0.62 -2.16
C ARG A 95 0.20 2.00 -2.79
N TYR A 96 0.23 3.07 -1.97
CA TYR A 96 0.24 4.44 -2.46
C TYR A 96 1.47 4.73 -3.34
N GLU A 97 2.66 4.37 -2.87
CA GLU A 97 3.90 4.56 -3.63
C GLU A 97 3.89 3.81 -4.96
N ALA A 98 3.35 2.58 -5.00
CA ALA A 98 3.20 1.82 -6.25
C ALA A 98 2.26 2.53 -7.25
N LEU A 99 1.13 3.07 -6.78
CA LEU A 99 0.19 3.82 -7.62
C LEU A 99 0.83 5.12 -8.15
N VAL A 100 1.52 5.88 -7.29
CA VAL A 100 2.24 7.10 -7.71
C VAL A 100 3.32 6.76 -8.74
N MET A 101 4.11 5.72 -8.50
CA MET A 101 5.19 5.32 -9.40
C MET A 101 4.67 4.91 -10.78
N ARG A 102 3.56 4.14 -10.81
CA ARG A 102 2.83 3.78 -12.03
C ARG A 102 2.34 5.02 -12.78
N GLU A 103 1.65 5.91 -12.07
CA GLU A 103 1.10 7.14 -12.63
C GLU A 103 2.19 8.05 -13.22
N LEU A 104 3.33 8.20 -12.55
CA LEU A 104 4.48 8.98 -13.05
C LEU A 104 5.08 8.38 -14.33
N LYS A 105 5.10 7.06 -14.46
CA LYS A 105 5.65 6.37 -15.64
C LYS A 105 4.64 6.18 -16.76
N SER A 106 3.36 6.44 -16.52
CA SER A 106 2.28 6.33 -17.50
C SER A 106 2.48 7.22 -18.75
N ALA A 107 3.16 8.37 -18.58
CA ALA A 107 3.49 9.27 -19.68
C ALA A 107 4.37 8.61 -20.76
N THR A 108 5.19 7.64 -20.36
CA THR A 108 6.08 6.87 -21.26
C THR A 108 5.56 5.46 -21.54
N ILE A 109 4.85 4.85 -20.59
CA ILE A 109 4.36 3.47 -20.66
C ILE A 109 2.88 3.47 -20.29
N GLN A 110 2.02 3.56 -21.31
CA GLN A 110 0.56 3.69 -21.11
C GLN A 110 -0.05 2.54 -20.29
N LEU A 111 0.52 1.33 -20.35
CA LEU A 111 0.09 0.18 -19.55
C LEU A 111 0.21 0.40 -18.03
N LEU A 112 1.04 1.36 -17.59
CA LEU A 112 1.19 1.71 -16.18
C LEU A 112 0.18 2.76 -15.72
N GLN A 113 -0.68 3.27 -16.59
CA GLN A 113 -1.70 4.24 -16.20
C GLN A 113 -2.53 3.72 -15.02
N VAL A 114 -2.78 4.57 -14.04
CA VAL A 114 -3.68 4.28 -12.93
C VAL A 114 -5.06 4.81 -13.27
N SER A 115 -6.06 3.95 -13.18
CA SER A 115 -7.44 4.35 -13.44
C SER A 115 -7.98 5.21 -12.29
N PRO A 116 -8.96 6.10 -12.56
CA PRO A 116 -9.69 6.77 -11.49
C PRO A 116 -10.32 5.82 -10.46
N LEU A 117 -10.75 4.62 -10.91
CA LEU A 117 -11.36 3.62 -10.04
C LEU A 117 -10.32 2.99 -9.10
N GLU A 118 -9.12 2.69 -9.56
CA GLU A 118 -8.03 2.22 -8.70
C GLU A 118 -7.69 3.24 -7.60
N TRP A 119 -7.64 4.53 -7.94
CA TRP A 119 -7.44 5.59 -6.95
C TRP A 119 -8.60 5.69 -5.96
N LEU A 120 -9.85 5.59 -6.43
CA LEU A 120 -11.02 5.63 -5.56
C LEU A 120 -11.03 4.46 -4.57
N ASN A 121 -10.77 3.24 -5.04
CA ASN A 121 -10.67 2.05 -4.17
C ASN A 121 -9.59 2.24 -3.09
N PHE A 122 -8.44 2.82 -3.45
CA PHE A 122 -7.40 3.15 -2.48
C PHE A 122 -7.88 4.18 -1.44
N VAL A 123 -8.57 5.24 -1.88
CA VAL A 123 -9.10 6.28 -0.98
C VAL A 123 -10.10 5.68 0.00
N GLU A 124 -11.04 4.87 -0.49
CA GLU A 124 -12.05 4.20 0.34
C GLU A 124 -11.39 3.31 1.41
N ASP A 125 -10.42 2.49 1.00
CA ASP A 125 -9.63 1.66 1.92
C ASP A 125 -8.90 2.51 2.97
N ALA A 126 -8.20 3.57 2.55
CA ALA A 126 -7.41 4.41 3.44
C ALA A 126 -8.30 5.18 4.45
N VAL A 127 -9.42 5.76 3.98
CA VAL A 127 -10.40 6.46 4.83
C VAL A 127 -11.01 5.50 5.84
N LYS A 128 -11.46 4.32 5.40
CA LYS A 128 -12.08 3.30 6.27
C LYS A 128 -11.14 2.86 7.40
N ASN A 129 -9.83 2.83 7.14
CA ASN A 129 -8.82 2.43 8.10
C ASN A 129 -8.19 3.61 8.88
N GLY A 130 -8.72 4.84 8.74
CA GLY A 130 -8.27 6.00 9.51
C GLY A 130 -6.99 6.68 8.98
N PHE A 131 -6.49 6.29 7.81
CA PHE A 131 -5.29 6.86 7.19
C PHE A 131 -5.63 8.09 6.35
N HIS A 132 -6.07 9.15 7.05
CA HIS A 132 -6.64 10.33 6.42
C HIS A 132 -5.64 11.13 5.58
N GLU A 133 -4.39 11.28 6.02
CA GLU A 133 -3.38 12.08 5.29
C GLU A 133 -3.07 11.52 3.90
N VAL A 134 -2.81 10.21 3.80
CA VAL A 134 -2.55 9.56 2.51
C VAL A 134 -3.81 9.54 1.64
N SER A 135 -5.00 9.43 2.25
CA SER A 135 -6.27 9.48 1.51
C SER A 135 -6.50 10.84 0.83
N VAL A 136 -6.11 11.96 1.46
CA VAL A 136 -6.20 13.30 0.85
C VAL A 136 -5.31 13.38 -0.39
N LYS A 137 -4.06 12.92 -0.30
CA LYS A 137 -3.12 12.89 -1.43
C LYS A 137 -3.63 11.99 -2.57
N ALA A 138 -4.21 10.84 -2.23
CA ALA A 138 -4.80 9.94 -3.21
C ALA A 138 -6.05 10.54 -3.88
N CYS A 139 -6.89 11.30 -3.15
CA CYS A 139 -8.03 12.02 -3.73
C CYS A 139 -7.57 13.04 -4.80
N GLU A 140 -6.46 13.74 -4.55
CA GLU A 140 -5.90 14.71 -5.51
C GLU A 140 -5.45 14.02 -6.81
N ASN A 141 -4.80 12.87 -6.69
CA ASN A 141 -4.44 12.05 -7.85
C ASN A 141 -5.69 11.52 -8.59
N ALA A 142 -6.70 11.05 -7.86
CA ALA A 142 -7.96 10.58 -8.44
C ALA A 142 -8.66 11.66 -9.28
N LEU A 143 -8.81 12.87 -8.72
CA LEU A 143 -9.42 14.01 -9.42
C LEU A 143 -8.62 14.42 -10.67
N ARG A 144 -7.28 14.42 -10.58
CA ARG A 144 -6.40 14.69 -11.72
C ARG A 144 -6.57 13.65 -12.82
N CYS A 145 -6.65 12.36 -12.48
CA CYS A 145 -6.90 11.29 -13.44
C CYS A 145 -8.24 11.47 -14.17
N ILE A 146 -9.29 11.91 -13.46
CA ILE A 146 -10.61 12.17 -14.06
C ILE A 146 -10.57 13.37 -15.02
N GLY A 147 -9.90 14.47 -14.63
CA GLY A 147 -9.80 15.69 -15.45
C GLY A 147 -8.97 15.53 -16.73
N ASN A 148 -7.94 14.68 -16.70
CA ASN A 148 -7.04 14.45 -17.84
C ASN A 148 -7.54 13.40 -18.86
N ASN A 149 -8.83 13.02 -18.84
CA ASN A 149 -9.38 11.95 -19.69
C ASN A 149 -9.72 12.35 -21.15
N ASN A 150 -9.35 13.55 -21.61
CA ASN A 150 -9.70 14.04 -22.97
C ASN A 150 -8.88 13.44 -24.12
N VAL A 151 -7.83 12.68 -23.84
CA VAL A 151 -7.05 11.95 -24.86
C VAL A 151 -7.59 10.53 -24.92
N GLN A 152 -7.93 10.04 -26.12
CA GLN A 152 -8.46 8.69 -26.36
C GLN A 152 -7.65 7.63 -25.59
N LYS A 153 -8.18 7.23 -24.44
CA LYS A 153 -7.55 6.31 -23.49
C LYS A 153 -7.94 4.89 -23.87
N LEU A 154 -6.95 4.12 -24.29
CA LEU A 154 -7.06 2.68 -24.51
C LEU A 154 -7.09 1.95 -23.16
N GLY A 155 -8.11 2.20 -22.32
CA GLY A 155 -8.19 1.68 -20.96
C GLY A 155 -9.57 1.09 -20.67
N ARG A 156 -9.60 -0.19 -20.28
CA ARG A 156 -10.80 -0.99 -20.01
C ARG A 156 -11.63 -0.49 -18.80
N ASP A 157 -11.04 0.39 -17.99
CA ASP A 157 -11.58 0.84 -16.68
C ASP A 157 -11.76 2.37 -16.58
N ALA A 158 -11.93 3.05 -17.72
CA ALA A 158 -12.29 4.47 -17.71
C ALA A 158 -13.70 4.66 -17.13
N ILE A 159 -13.87 5.64 -16.24
CA ILE A 159 -15.20 5.99 -15.72
C ILE A 159 -16.04 6.54 -16.89
N PRO A 160 -17.20 5.94 -17.20
CA PRO A 160 -18.12 6.44 -18.21
C PRO A 160 -18.47 7.91 -17.98
N GLU A 161 -18.62 8.72 -19.04
CA GLU A 161 -18.84 10.16 -18.89
C GLU A 161 -20.04 10.51 -18.00
N ASN A 162 -21.12 9.74 -18.12
CA ASN A 162 -22.33 9.91 -17.32
C ASN A 162 -22.12 9.61 -15.82
N LEU A 163 -21.03 8.92 -15.44
CA LEU A 163 -20.69 8.59 -14.06
C LEU A 163 -19.57 9.47 -13.49
N LYS A 164 -18.88 10.27 -14.31
CA LYS A 164 -17.78 11.13 -13.83
C LYS A 164 -18.22 12.12 -12.78
N ALA A 165 -19.37 12.76 -12.95
CA ALA A 165 -19.89 13.71 -11.97
C ALA A 165 -20.10 13.05 -10.59
N ASN A 166 -20.65 11.84 -10.57
CA ASN A 166 -20.85 11.07 -9.34
C ASN A 166 -19.51 10.69 -8.70
N ALA A 167 -18.53 10.23 -9.50
CA ALA A 167 -17.20 9.91 -9.01
C ALA A 167 -16.47 11.13 -8.42
N ILE A 168 -16.55 12.29 -9.08
CA ILE A 168 -15.98 13.55 -8.59
C ILE A 168 -16.64 13.94 -7.26
N SER A 169 -17.96 13.85 -7.17
CA SER A 169 -18.71 14.15 -5.94
C SER A 169 -18.26 13.24 -4.80
N GLU A 170 -18.11 11.94 -5.06
CA GLU A 170 -17.71 10.96 -4.04
C GLU A 170 -16.26 11.17 -3.58
N ILE A 171 -15.32 11.38 -4.50
CA ILE A 171 -13.93 11.69 -4.16
C ILE A 171 -13.84 12.98 -3.33
N THR A 172 -14.62 14.00 -3.70
CA THR A 172 -14.66 15.27 -2.97
C THR A 172 -15.22 15.08 -1.56
N ARG A 173 -16.28 14.28 -1.41
CA ARG A 173 -16.87 13.92 -0.11
C ARG A 173 -15.84 13.23 0.79
N LEU A 174 -15.13 12.22 0.26
CA LEU A 174 -14.10 11.49 1.00
C LEU A 174 -12.92 12.38 1.39
N ARG A 175 -12.47 13.27 0.49
CA ARG A 175 -11.42 14.25 0.78
C ARG A 175 -11.80 15.19 1.92
N ASN A 176 -13.02 15.75 1.87
CA ASN A 176 -13.50 16.67 2.90
C ASN A 176 -13.64 15.98 4.25
N PHE A 177 -14.12 14.73 4.26
CA PHE A 177 -14.15 13.90 5.46
C PHE A 177 -12.74 13.72 6.05
N ALA A 178 -11.78 13.29 5.23
CA ALA A 178 -10.40 13.08 5.66
C ALA A 178 -9.75 14.36 6.22
N LEU A 179 -9.94 15.51 5.57
CA LEU A 179 -9.45 16.81 6.06
C LEU A 179 -10.05 17.19 7.41
N THR A 180 -11.35 16.96 7.60
CA THR A 180 -12.04 17.21 8.88
C THR A 180 -11.49 16.30 10.00
N SER A 181 -11.22 15.04 9.68
CA SER A 181 -10.63 14.10 10.64
C SER A 181 -9.19 14.46 11.03
N ILE A 182 -8.38 15.00 10.10
CA ILE A 182 -7.03 15.48 10.40
C ILE A 182 -7.08 16.68 11.34
N THR A 183 -7.87 17.70 10.99
CA THR A 183 -8.00 18.94 11.78
C THR A 183 -8.51 18.68 13.21
N SER A 184 -9.56 17.87 13.36
CA SER A 184 -10.08 17.52 14.69
C SER A 184 -9.10 16.72 15.56
N ARG A 185 -8.15 15.99 14.96
CA ARG A 185 -7.08 15.29 15.70
C ARG A 185 -6.01 16.27 16.18
N SER A 186 -5.66 17.25 15.36
CA SER A 186 -4.73 18.33 15.74
C SER A 186 -5.28 19.16 16.91
N ASP A 187 -6.55 19.52 16.90
CA ASP A 187 -7.18 20.30 17.99
C ASP A 187 -7.18 19.55 19.33
N LYS A 188 -7.41 18.23 19.30
CA LYS A 188 -7.34 17.37 20.50
C LYS A 188 -5.92 17.22 21.05
N SER A 189 -4.92 17.31 20.19
CA SER A 189 -3.51 17.18 20.59
C SER A 189 -2.99 18.45 21.27
N VAL A 190 -3.53 19.61 20.89
CA VAL A 190 -3.23 20.92 21.52
C VAL A 190 -3.91 21.07 22.88
N LEU A 191 -5.07 20.45 23.11
CA LEU A 191 -5.79 20.51 24.39
C LEU A 191 -5.24 19.56 25.48
N LEU A 192 -4.29 18.69 25.13
CA LEU A 192 -3.67 17.71 26.04
C LEU A 192 -2.18 18.00 26.33
N ALA A 193 -1.67 19.15 25.86
CA ALA A 193 -0.32 19.66 26.14
C ALA A 193 -0.40 20.83 27.12
#